data_AF-A0AAU0U1M2-F1
#
_entry.id   AF-A0AAU0U1M2-F1
#
_cell.length_a   1.000
_cell.length_b   1.000
_cell.length_c   1.000
_cell.angle_alpha   90.00
_cell.angle_beta   90.00
_cell.angle_gamma   90.00
#
_symmetry.space_group_name_H-M   'P 1'
#
loop_
_entity.id
_entity.type
_entity.pdbx_description
1 polymer ?
#
loop_
_entity_poly.entity_id
_entity_poly.type
_entity_poly.pdbx_seq_one_letter_code
_entity_poly.pdbx_strand_id
1 'polypeptide(L)'
;MIKPLITTEEGFSEIGSQKIFSVTPGINAEFALNKASDLLSCVADSIELAGMGTPLKGNQAWMAYHTIESAKAIIDALWATLQFDSPDPVEA
;
A
#
# COMPACT_ATOMS: atom_id res chain seq x y z
N MET A 1 -7.33 19.47 -3.71
CA MET A 1 -6.10 20.19 -3.33
C MET A 1 -5.36 19.30 -2.33
N ILE A 2 -4.27 18.65 -2.74
CA ILE A 2 -3.53 17.68 -1.90
C ILE A 2 -2.48 18.44 -1.07
N LYS A 3 -2.44 18.23 0.25
CA LYS A 3 -1.41 18.82 1.13
C LYS A 3 -0.18 17.90 1.17
N PRO A 4 1.03 18.43 0.96
CA PRO A 4 2.25 17.64 0.90
C PRO A 4 2.70 17.16 2.29
N LEU A 5 3.33 15.99 2.33
CA LEU A 5 4.07 15.50 3.48
C LEU A 5 5.35 16.34 3.67
N ILE A 6 5.71 16.64 4.92
CA ILE A 6 6.93 17.37 5.26
C ILE A 6 7.88 16.40 5.98
N THR A 7 9.11 16.30 5.48
CA THR A 7 10.22 15.68 6.20
C THR A 7 10.86 16.74 7.09
N THR A 8 10.92 16.51 8.40
CA THR A 8 11.69 17.35 9.33
C THR A 8 12.98 16.62 9.72
N GLU A 9 13.93 17.35 10.30
CA GLU A 9 15.20 16.76 10.77
C GLU A 9 15.00 15.68 11.86
N GLU A 10 13.83 15.67 12.51
CA GLU A 10 13.51 14.80 13.64
C GLU A 10 12.57 13.62 13.26
N GLY A 11 12.08 13.57 12.02
CA GLY A 11 11.28 12.44 11.53
C GLY A 11 10.23 12.80 10.46
N PHE A 12 9.31 11.85 10.24
CA PHE A 12 8.13 12.02 9.38
C PHE A 12 6.92 12.29 10.27
N SER A 13 6.23 13.42 10.06
CA SER A 13 4.98 13.71 10.78
C SER A 13 3.80 13.90 9.82
N GLU A 14 2.63 13.44 10.24
CA GLU A 14 1.37 13.62 9.51
C GLU A 14 0.79 15.03 9.74
N ILE A 15 0.31 15.70 8.69
CA ILE A 15 -0.66 16.79 8.85
C ILE A 15 -2.06 16.21 8.60
N GLY A 16 -2.70 15.73 9.66
CA GLY A 16 -4.06 15.18 9.64
C GLY A 16 -4.15 13.70 9.25
N SER A 17 -5.37 13.14 9.32
CA SER A 17 -5.71 11.70 9.25
C SER A 17 -5.46 11.03 7.88
N GLN A 18 -4.42 11.39 7.16
CA GLN A 18 -4.06 10.75 5.90
C GLN A 18 -3.28 9.49 6.19
N LYS A 19 -3.74 8.36 5.64
CA LYS A 19 -3.03 7.08 5.75
C LYS A 19 -1.59 7.25 5.27
N ILE A 20 -0.63 6.80 6.09
CA ILE A 20 0.81 6.78 5.82
C ILE A 20 1.12 6.14 4.45
N PHE A 21 0.28 5.20 4.03
CA PHE A 21 0.35 4.56 2.73
C PHE A 21 -0.79 5.07 1.83
N SER A 22 -0.48 6.03 0.98
CA SER A 22 -1.38 6.60 -0.03
C SER A 22 -0.62 6.71 -1.35
N VAL A 23 -1.24 6.28 -2.45
CA VAL A 23 -0.61 6.26 -3.78
C VAL A 23 -1.23 7.34 -4.66
N THR A 24 -0.39 8.01 -5.46
CA THR A 24 -0.84 9.05 -6.39
C THR A 24 -1.79 8.45 -7.45
N PRO A 25 -2.95 9.08 -7.73
CA PRO A 25 -3.85 8.64 -8.80
C PRO A 25 -3.19 8.68 -10.18
N GLY A 26 -3.70 7.88 -11.13
CA GLY A 26 -3.28 7.93 -12.53
C GLY A 26 -2.10 7.02 -12.91
N ILE A 27 -1.71 6.10 -12.03
CA ILE A 27 -0.76 5.04 -12.37
C ILE A 27 -1.47 3.96 -13.17
N ASN A 28 -0.81 3.43 -14.19
CA ASN A 28 -1.32 2.31 -14.97
C ASN A 28 -1.65 1.10 -14.05
N ALA A 29 -2.84 0.52 -14.23
CA ALA A 29 -3.35 -0.55 -13.38
C ALA A 29 -2.45 -1.80 -13.37
N GLU A 30 -1.95 -2.21 -14.53
CA GLU A 30 -1.03 -3.35 -14.66
C GLU A 30 0.28 -3.09 -13.91
N PHE A 31 0.84 -1.89 -14.04
CA PHE A 31 2.04 -1.50 -13.29
C PHE A 31 1.79 -1.49 -11.79
N ALA A 32 0.66 -0.94 -11.33
CA ALA A 32 0.30 -0.90 -9.92
C ALA A 32 0.13 -2.31 -9.34
N LEU A 33 -0.59 -3.19 -10.03
CA LEU A 33 -0.77 -4.59 -9.60
C LEU A 33 0.56 -5.35 -9.57
N ASN A 34 1.41 -5.17 -10.58
CA ASN A 34 2.75 -5.76 -10.57
C ASN A 34 3.57 -5.28 -9.35
N LYS A 35 3.52 -3.99 -9.01
CA LYS A 35 4.23 -3.47 -7.83
C LYS A 35 3.68 -4.01 -6.51
N ALA A 36 2.36 -4.15 -6.39
CA ALA A 36 1.75 -4.81 -5.23
C ALA A 36 2.20 -6.27 -5.13
N SER A 37 2.23 -6.99 -6.26
CA SER A 37 2.70 -8.38 -6.35
C SER A 37 4.16 -8.52 -5.95
N ASP A 38 5.04 -7.63 -6.43
CA ASP A 38 6.46 -7.60 -6.07
C ASP A 38 6.63 -7.45 -4.55
N LEU A 39 5.91 -6.51 -3.93
CA LEU A 39 5.98 -6.27 -2.49
C LEU A 39 5.51 -7.49 -1.69
N LEU A 40 4.40 -8.12 -2.08
CA LEU A 40 3.90 -9.32 -1.42
C LEU A 40 4.87 -10.50 -1.59
N SER A 41 5.52 -10.62 -2.75
CA SER A 41 6.52 -11.66 -3.01
C SER A 41 7.74 -11.50 -2.10
N CYS A 42 8.18 -10.26 -1.83
CA CYS A 42 9.31 -9.99 -0.92
C CYS A 42 9.12 -10.52 0.51
N VAL A 43 7.87 -10.69 0.96
CA VAL A 43 7.56 -11.14 2.33
C VAL A 43 6.99 -12.55 2.39
N ALA A 44 6.65 -13.15 1.25
CA ALA A 44 6.01 -14.46 1.16
C ALA A 44 6.82 -15.54 1.90
N ASP A 45 8.10 -15.69 1.56
CA ASP A 45 8.98 -16.68 2.18
C ASP A 45 9.14 -16.46 3.69
N SER A 46 9.21 -15.20 4.11
CA SER A 46 9.32 -14.84 5.53
C SER A 46 8.07 -15.21 6.33
N ILE A 47 6.89 -15.06 5.72
CA ILE A 47 5.62 -15.44 6.32
C ILE A 47 5.44 -16.97 6.30
N GLU A 48 5.86 -17.64 5.23
CA GLU A 48 5.84 -19.10 5.11
C GLU A 48 6.70 -19.73 6.21
N LEU A 49 7.95 -19.28 6.36
CA LEU A 49 8.85 -19.74 7.41
C LEU A 49 8.27 -19.51 8.81
N ALA A 50 7.57 -18.39 9.01
CA ALA A 50 6.85 -18.11 10.25
C ALA A 50 5.71 -19.11 10.51
N GLY A 51 4.93 -19.44 9.48
CA GLY A 51 3.90 -20.48 9.53
C GLY A 51 4.47 -21.87 9.83
N MET A 52 5.70 -22.15 9.37
CA MET A 52 6.42 -23.40 9.65
C MET A 52 7.09 -23.43 11.04
N GLY A 53 6.96 -22.37 11.86
CA GLY A 53 7.47 -22.33 13.23
C GLY A 53 8.76 -21.53 13.42
N THR A 54 9.24 -20.80 12.40
CA THR A 54 10.37 -19.87 12.54
C THR A 54 9.84 -18.44 12.76
N PRO A 55 9.73 -17.96 14.01
CA PRO A 55 9.01 -16.73 14.30
C PRO A 55 9.68 -15.48 13.69
N LEU A 56 8.87 -14.60 13.09
CA LEU A 56 9.27 -13.23 12.77
C LEU A 56 9.42 -12.42 14.06
N LYS A 57 10.59 -11.80 14.27
CA LYS A 57 10.89 -11.05 15.50
C LYS A 57 11.40 -9.64 15.20
N GLY A 58 10.99 -8.70 16.05
CA GLY A 58 11.49 -7.32 16.04
C GLY A 58 11.38 -6.68 14.65
N ASN A 59 12.52 -6.22 14.13
CA ASN A 59 12.60 -5.52 12.85
C ASN A 59 12.04 -6.34 11.68
N GLN A 60 12.20 -7.66 11.66
CA GLN A 60 11.68 -8.50 10.57
C GLN A 60 10.15 -8.49 10.52
N ALA A 61 9.50 -8.57 11.69
CA ALA A 61 8.04 -8.49 11.78
C ALA A 61 7.54 -7.08 11.38
N TRP A 62 8.26 -6.04 11.80
CA TRP A 62 7.93 -4.66 11.45
C TRP A 62 8.03 -4.41 9.94
N MET A 63 9.13 -4.85 9.31
CA MET A 63 9.32 -4.74 7.86
C MET A 63 8.24 -5.51 7.09
N ALA A 64 7.96 -6.76 7.49
CA ALA A 64 6.92 -7.57 6.85
C ALA A 64 5.56 -6.86 6.90
N TYR A 65 5.19 -6.30 8.06
CA TYR A 65 3.96 -5.53 8.22
C TYR A 65 3.92 -4.30 7.31
N HIS A 66 4.99 -3.50 7.25
CA HIS A 66 5.04 -2.28 6.41
C HIS A 66 4.97 -2.61 4.92
N THR A 67 5.62 -3.69 4.50
CA THR A 67 5.57 -4.14 3.11
C THR A 67 4.16 -4.61 2.73
N ILE A 68 3.46 -5.32 3.62
CA ILE A 68 2.05 -5.71 3.41
C ILE A 68 1.15 -4.48 3.33
N GLU A 69 1.27 -3.54 4.27
CA GLU A 69 0.45 -2.32 4.27
C GLU A 69 0.71 -1.46 3.02
N SER A 70 1.95 -1.41 2.54
CA SER A 70 2.30 -0.73 1.28
C SER A 70 1.63 -1.39 0.07
N ALA A 71 1.67 -2.72 -0.02
CA ALA A 71 0.99 -3.45 -1.09
C ALA A 71 -0.52 -3.24 -1.06
N LYS A 72 -1.12 -3.28 0.15
CA LYS A 72 -2.55 -3.02 0.34
C LYS A 72 -2.94 -1.62 -0.08
N ALA A 73 -2.15 -0.60 0.25
CA ALA A 73 -2.43 0.77 -0.15
C ALA A 73 -2.44 0.95 -1.68
N ILE A 74 -1.56 0.24 -2.40
CA ILE A 74 -1.58 0.22 -3.87
C ILE A 74 -2.90 -0.38 -4.38
N ILE A 75 -3.33 -1.51 -3.82
CA ILE A 75 -4.59 -2.18 -4.20
C ILE A 75 -5.80 -1.29 -3.88
N ASP A 76 -5.86 -0.70 -2.68
CA ASP A 76 -6.94 0.18 -2.25
C ASP A 76 -7.04 1.43 -3.15
N ALA A 77 -5.90 2.04 -3.51
CA ALA A 77 -5.86 3.20 -4.40
C ALA A 77 -6.30 2.84 -5.84
N LEU A 78 -5.90 1.67 -6.34
CA LEU A 78 -6.35 1.17 -7.63
C LEU A 78 -7.86 0.91 -7.62
N TRP A 79 -8.37 0.25 -6.57
CA TRP A 79 -9.79 -0.04 -6.42
C TRP A 79 -10.63 1.24 -6.36
N ALA A 80 -10.18 2.24 -5.61
CA ALA A 80 -10.82 3.55 -5.60
C ALA A 80 -10.88 4.17 -7.01
N THR A 81 -9.79 4.08 -7.78
CA THR A 81 -9.74 4.58 -9.16
C THR A 81 -10.76 3.88 -10.06
N LEU A 82 -10.87 2.54 -9.96
CA LEU A 82 -11.83 1.76 -10.75
C LEU A 82 -13.29 2.09 -10.42
N GLN A 83 -13.61 2.43 -9.16
CA GLN A 83 -14.97 2.85 -8.78
C GLN A 83 -15.36 4.21 -9.38
N PHE A 84 -14.41 5.12 -9.55
CA PHE A 84 -14.66 6.44 -10.14
C PHE A 84 -14.72 6.43 -11.67
N ASP A 85 -14.25 5.36 -12.32
CA ASP A 85 -14.27 5.20 -13.79
C ASP A 85 -15.48 4.39 -14.29
N SER A 86 -16.42 4.05 -13.39
CA SER A 86 -17.68 3.43 -13.78
C SER A 86 -18.65 4.52 -14.28
N PRO A 87 -19.10 4.50 -15.55
CA PRO A 87 -20.02 5.50 -16.06
C PRO A 87 -21.34 5.45 -15.28
N ASP A 88 -21.90 6.62 -14.98
CA ASP A 88 -23.24 6.73 -14.41
C ASP A 88 -24.23 5.90 -15.25
N PRO A 89 -25.20 5.20 -14.63
CA PRO A 89 -26.24 4.53 -15.38
C PRO A 89 -26.98 5.59 -16.18
N VAL A 90 -26.84 5.53 -17.52
CA VAL A 90 -27.57 6.38 -18.45
C VAL A 90 -29.06 6.20 -18.13
N GLU A 91 -29.73 7.26 -17.67
CA GLU A 91 -31.17 7.27 -17.43
C GLU A 91 -31.88 6.74 -18.68
N ALA A 92 -32.57 5.60 -18.51
CA ALA A 92 -33.39 4.95 -19.52
C ALA A 92 -34.80 5.55 -19.58
#